data_AF-A0A7S2CCK6-F1
#
_entry.id   AF-A0A7S2CCK6-F1
#
_cell.length_a   1.000
_cell.length_b   1.000
_cell.length_c   1.000
_cell.angle_alpha   90.00
_cell.angle_beta   90.00
_cell.angle_gamma   90.00
#
_symmetry.space_group_name_H-M   'P 1'
#
loop_
_entity.id
_entity.type
_entity.pdbx_description
1 polymer ?
#
loop_
_entity_poly.entity_id
_entity_poly.type
_entity_poly.pdbx_seq_one_letter_code
_entity_poly.pdbx_strand_id
1 'polypeptide(L)'
;AAARSLLSRRSHGRDGLRSQGGRVPIWRIGLQGFSDEDMAQDERLVMNHLAKCGGSFIKTVLFESVPGTRLQVEDEAESVTNNDLRRNSFIIGLIRNPFDYYVSLWSYTSDPSHCCFKNAMTRDEQAELLGRQNPLGSTPKDRKRFKQWLFAMNNPDLGTESLRFYGSYLYNWGVQHSLVPSRWHYLASREAEGNTSVRDV
;
A
#
# COMPACT_ATOMS: atom_id res chain seq x y z
N ALA A 1 -67.06 -16.91 23.68
CA ALA A 1 -67.52 -15.87 22.74
C ALA A 1 -66.38 -15.58 21.77
N ALA A 2 -66.22 -16.27 20.64
CA ALA A 2 -67.06 -16.33 19.44
C ALA A 2 -67.22 -14.96 18.75
N ALA A 3 -66.50 -14.73 17.65
CA ALA A 3 -67.12 -14.52 16.32
C ALA A 3 -66.04 -14.26 15.24
N ARG A 4 -66.18 -15.00 14.14
CA ARG A 4 -65.48 -14.85 12.86
C ARG A 4 -66.12 -13.73 12.04
N SER A 5 -65.34 -13.08 11.17
CA SER A 5 -65.80 -12.36 9.96
C SER A 5 -64.59 -12.23 9.02
N LEU A 6 -64.43 -12.98 7.92
CA LEU A 6 -65.12 -13.02 6.62
C LEU A 6 -65.17 -11.69 5.84
N LEU A 7 -64.07 -11.37 5.14
CA LEU A 7 -64.05 -10.61 3.87
C LEU A 7 -62.88 -11.17 3.04
N SER A 8 -63.10 -12.04 2.05
CA SER A 8 -63.63 -11.80 0.70
C SER A 8 -62.67 -11.07 -0.25
N ARG A 9 -62.16 -11.88 -1.20
CA ARG A 9 -61.44 -11.62 -2.44
C ARG A 9 -61.55 -10.22 -3.06
N ARG A 10 -60.41 -9.70 -3.53
CA ARG A 10 -60.30 -9.10 -4.87
C ARG A 10 -58.90 -9.33 -5.45
N SER A 11 -58.81 -10.33 -6.31
CA SER A 11 -57.73 -10.48 -7.29
C SER A 11 -57.92 -9.40 -8.36
N HIS A 12 -56.99 -8.45 -8.43
CA HIS A 12 -56.81 -7.61 -9.62
C HIS A 12 -55.46 -7.95 -10.22
N GLY A 13 -55.51 -8.51 -11.43
CA GLY A 13 -54.36 -8.68 -12.28
C GLY A 13 -53.71 -7.34 -12.55
N ARG A 14 -52.40 -7.28 -12.34
CA ARG A 14 -51.53 -6.36 -13.06
C ARG A 14 -50.77 -7.17 -14.08
N ASP A 15 -51.32 -7.15 -15.29
CA ASP A 15 -50.61 -7.45 -16.51
C ASP A 15 -49.36 -6.56 -16.63
N GLY A 16 -48.26 -7.20 -17.00
CA GLY A 16 -47.43 -6.75 -18.10
C GLY A 16 -46.75 -5.38 -17.99
N LEU A 17 -45.71 -5.30 -17.17
CA LEU A 17 -44.51 -4.54 -17.57
C LEU A 17 -43.30 -5.47 -17.51
N ARG A 18 -43.17 -6.25 -18.59
CA ARG A 18 -41.91 -6.86 -19.01
C ARG A 18 -40.95 -5.71 -19.29
N SER A 19 -40.17 -5.29 -18.29
CA SER A 19 -38.98 -4.50 -18.55
C SER A 19 -38.10 -5.35 -19.45
N GLN A 20 -37.96 -4.94 -20.71
CA GLN A 20 -36.88 -5.42 -21.54
C GLN A 20 -35.59 -5.00 -20.84
N GLY A 21 -35.07 -5.89 -20.00
CA GLY A 21 -33.73 -5.81 -19.46
C GLY A 21 -32.78 -5.97 -20.63
N GLY A 22 -32.56 -4.86 -21.35
CA GLY A 22 -31.45 -4.73 -22.28
C GLY A 22 -30.22 -5.10 -21.49
N ARG A 23 -29.65 -6.27 -21.80
CA ARG A 23 -28.34 -6.66 -21.32
C ARG A 23 -27.41 -5.52 -21.71
N VAL A 24 -26.96 -4.76 -20.72
CA VAL A 24 -25.90 -3.79 -20.93
C VAL A 24 -24.77 -4.60 -21.55
N PRO A 25 -24.29 -4.25 -22.76
CA PRO A 25 -23.22 -5.00 -23.38
C PRO A 25 -22.04 -4.97 -22.41
N ILE A 26 -21.63 -6.15 -21.96
CA ILE A 26 -20.34 -6.31 -21.31
C ILE A 26 -19.35 -5.88 -22.39
N TRP A 27 -18.78 -4.68 -22.20
CA TRP A 27 -17.66 -4.22 -23.00
C TRP A 27 -16.51 -5.17 -22.71
N ARG A 28 -16.43 -6.27 -23.48
CA ARG A 28 -15.19 -7.01 -23.64
C ARG A 28 -14.25 -6.02 -24.32
N ILE A 29 -13.27 -5.53 -23.58
CA ILE A 29 -12.10 -4.87 -24.15
C ILE A 29 -11.44 -5.94 -25.01
N GLY A 30 -11.84 -5.99 -26.28
CA GLY A 30 -11.27 -6.88 -27.28
C GLY A 30 -9.91 -6.34 -27.64
N LEU A 31 -8.87 -6.88 -27.00
CA LEU A 31 -7.52 -6.83 -27.56
C LEU A 31 -7.58 -7.62 -28.87
N GLN A 32 -7.83 -6.91 -29.98
CA GLN A 32 -7.79 -7.50 -31.32
C GLN A 32 -6.36 -8.02 -31.57
N GLY A 33 -6.21 -9.35 -31.62
CA GLY A 33 -4.95 -9.96 -32.05
C GLY A 33 -4.54 -11.28 -31.39
N PHE A 34 -5.25 -11.77 -30.37
CA PHE A 34 -4.88 -13.01 -29.69
C PHE A 34 -5.91 -14.11 -29.96
N SER A 35 -5.46 -15.26 -30.44
CA SER A 35 -6.32 -16.44 -30.58
C SER A 35 -6.68 -16.94 -29.17
N ASP A 36 -7.93 -17.37 -28.96
CA ASP A 36 -8.40 -17.88 -27.66
C ASP A 36 -7.60 -19.14 -27.21
N GLU A 37 -6.93 -19.82 -28.13
CA GLU A 37 -6.12 -21.02 -27.87
C GLU A 37 -4.72 -20.69 -27.33
N ASP A 38 -4.14 -19.53 -27.66
CA ASP A 38 -2.81 -19.10 -27.18
C ASP A 38 -2.85 -18.49 -25.77
N MET A 39 -4.02 -18.04 -25.31
CA MET A 39 -4.22 -17.35 -24.02
C MET A 39 -4.54 -18.31 -22.86
N ALA A 40 -4.73 -19.60 -23.14
CA ALA A 40 -5.48 -20.48 -22.22
C ALA A 40 -4.67 -21.10 -21.07
N GLN A 41 -3.32 -21.08 -21.06
CA GLN A 41 -2.58 -22.00 -20.18
C GLN A 41 -1.70 -21.43 -19.07
N ASP A 42 -1.44 -20.12 -18.96
CA ASP A 42 -0.68 -19.62 -17.80
C ASP A 42 -0.90 -18.14 -17.45
N GLU A 43 -2.05 -17.56 -17.83
CA GLU A 43 -2.38 -16.18 -17.45
C GLU A 43 -2.48 -16.05 -15.92
N ARG A 44 -1.63 -15.17 -15.38
CA ARG A 44 -1.59 -14.85 -13.96
C ARG A 44 -1.83 -13.36 -13.76
N LEU A 45 -2.48 -13.04 -12.66
CA LEU A 45 -2.51 -11.72 -12.10
C LEU A 45 -1.38 -11.59 -11.09
N VAL A 46 -0.44 -10.69 -11.35
CA VAL A 46 0.64 -10.36 -10.40
C VAL A 46 0.32 -9.02 -9.77
N MET A 47 0.25 -8.95 -8.45
CA MET A 47 0.16 -7.70 -7.71
C MET A 47 1.52 -7.39 -7.08
N ASN A 48 2.19 -6.34 -7.54
CA ASN A 48 3.38 -5.82 -6.91
C ASN A 48 3.00 -4.86 -5.76
N HIS A 49 3.26 -5.31 -4.54
CA HIS A 49 2.79 -4.72 -3.30
C HIS A 49 3.84 -3.79 -2.70
N LEU A 50 3.69 -2.49 -2.96
CA LEU A 50 4.38 -1.45 -2.22
C LEU A 50 3.67 -1.19 -0.89
N ALA A 51 4.43 -1.24 0.21
CA ALA A 51 3.90 -0.95 1.54
C ALA A 51 3.19 0.42 1.59
N LYS A 52 2.19 0.54 2.46
CA LYS A 52 1.45 1.81 2.70
C LYS A 52 0.70 2.39 1.48
N CYS A 53 0.55 1.63 0.40
CA CYS A 53 -0.20 2.01 -0.79
C CYS A 53 -1.61 1.37 -0.87
N GLY A 54 -2.21 1.07 0.28
CA GLY A 54 -3.55 0.44 0.34
C GLY A 54 -3.56 -1.06 0.02
N GLY A 55 -2.37 -1.70 0.01
CA GLY A 55 -2.23 -3.08 -0.41
C GLY A 55 -3.05 -4.10 0.37
N SER A 56 -3.23 -3.93 1.68
CA SER A 56 -4.08 -4.84 2.47
C SER A 56 -5.51 -4.91 1.95
N PHE A 57 -6.09 -3.77 1.58
CA PHE A 57 -7.44 -3.71 1.02
C PHE A 57 -7.51 -4.37 -0.35
N ILE A 58 -6.56 -4.06 -1.24
CA ILE A 58 -6.53 -4.62 -2.59
C ILE A 58 -6.28 -6.14 -2.56
N LYS A 59 -5.39 -6.63 -1.68
CA LYS A 59 -5.17 -8.06 -1.48
C LYS A 59 -6.50 -8.76 -1.18
N THR A 60 -7.30 -8.26 -0.23
CA THR A 60 -8.62 -8.83 0.09
C THR A 60 -9.53 -8.89 -1.13
N VAL A 61 -9.68 -7.79 -1.86
CA VAL A 61 -10.54 -7.74 -3.07
C VAL A 61 -10.07 -8.72 -4.14
N LEU A 62 -8.75 -8.82 -4.38
CA LEU A 62 -8.20 -9.72 -5.38
C LEU A 62 -8.35 -11.19 -4.99
N PHE A 63 -8.16 -11.54 -3.71
CA PHE A 63 -8.39 -12.91 -3.23
C PHE A 63 -9.83 -13.36 -3.38
N GLU A 64 -10.79 -12.44 -3.29
CA GLU A 64 -12.21 -12.73 -3.51
C GLU A 64 -12.58 -12.77 -5.01
N SER A 65 -11.90 -11.99 -5.84
CA SER A 65 -12.25 -11.80 -7.25
C SER A 65 -11.52 -12.74 -8.21
N VAL A 66 -10.34 -13.22 -7.82
CA VAL A 66 -9.44 -13.99 -8.68
C VAL A 66 -9.23 -15.39 -8.09
N PRO A 67 -9.41 -16.46 -8.87
CA PRO A 67 -9.12 -17.81 -8.42
C PRO A 67 -7.70 -17.91 -7.87
N GLY A 68 -7.53 -18.46 -6.67
CA GLY A 68 -6.25 -18.41 -5.93
C GLY A 68 -5.04 -18.99 -6.66
N THR A 69 -5.23 -19.88 -7.64
CA THR A 69 -4.14 -20.42 -8.47
C THR A 69 -3.59 -19.41 -9.50
N ARG A 70 -4.30 -18.32 -9.75
CA ARG A 70 -3.97 -17.29 -10.74
C ARG A 70 -3.52 -15.97 -10.13
N LEU A 71 -3.55 -15.82 -8.80
CA LEU A 71 -3.10 -14.61 -8.12
C LEU A 71 -1.72 -14.84 -7.49
N GLN A 72 -0.75 -14.04 -7.93
CA GLN A 72 0.57 -13.91 -7.32
C GLN A 72 0.67 -12.53 -6.69
N VAL A 73 1.10 -12.48 -5.43
CA VAL A 73 1.35 -11.23 -4.72
C VAL A 73 2.83 -11.16 -4.46
N GLU A 74 3.47 -10.16 -5.04
CA GLU A 74 4.88 -9.88 -4.86
C GLU A 74 5.04 -8.77 -3.84
N ASP A 75 5.87 -8.96 -2.81
CA ASP A 75 6.15 -7.90 -1.83
C ASP A 75 7.27 -6.97 -2.31
N GLU A 76 7.52 -5.87 -1.58
CA GLU A 76 8.46 -4.81 -1.97
C GLU A 76 9.93 -5.27 -2.19
N ALA A 77 10.30 -6.44 -1.68
CA ALA A 77 11.61 -7.05 -1.88
C ALA A 77 11.72 -7.87 -3.18
N GLU A 78 10.59 -8.12 -3.84
CA GLU A 78 10.49 -8.94 -5.03
C GLU A 78 10.38 -8.02 -6.25
N SER A 79 11.19 -8.32 -7.27
CA SER A 79 11.13 -7.63 -8.55
C SER A 79 10.29 -8.41 -9.53
N VAL A 80 9.53 -7.69 -10.35
CA VAL A 80 8.95 -8.24 -11.57
C VAL A 80 10.08 -8.79 -12.43
N THR A 81 10.01 -10.08 -12.76
CA THR A 81 11.04 -10.76 -13.52
C THR A 81 10.69 -10.88 -15.00
N ASN A 82 11.69 -11.15 -15.84
CA ASN A 82 11.45 -11.51 -17.25
C ASN A 82 10.61 -12.78 -17.40
N ASN A 83 10.52 -13.63 -16.37
CA ASN A 83 9.65 -14.79 -16.40
C ASN A 83 8.18 -14.39 -16.29
N ASP A 84 7.86 -13.38 -15.48
CA ASP A 84 6.49 -12.89 -15.31
C ASP A 84 5.96 -12.26 -16.60
N LEU A 85 6.83 -11.55 -17.33
CA LEU A 85 6.53 -11.01 -18.66
C LEU A 85 6.32 -12.12 -19.71
N ARG A 86 7.14 -13.18 -19.69
CA ARG A 86 7.06 -14.30 -20.65
C ARG A 86 5.82 -15.17 -20.46
N ARG A 87 5.24 -15.18 -19.26
CA ARG A 87 4.00 -15.91 -18.94
C ARG A 87 2.72 -15.15 -19.28
N ASN A 88 2.83 -14.01 -19.98
CA ASN A 88 1.69 -13.15 -20.29
C ASN A 88 0.93 -12.71 -19.02
N SER A 89 1.66 -12.46 -17.93
CA SER A 89 1.05 -12.03 -16.67
C SER A 89 0.50 -10.60 -16.80
N PHE A 90 -0.68 -10.36 -16.25
CA PHE A 90 -1.19 -9.00 -16.03
C PHE A 90 -0.65 -8.47 -14.70
N ILE A 91 0.07 -7.36 -14.72
CA ILE A 91 0.76 -6.84 -13.54
C ILE A 91 0.07 -5.57 -13.03
N ILE A 92 -0.28 -5.56 -11.74
CA ILE A 92 -0.80 -4.39 -11.03
C ILE A 92 0.26 -3.91 -10.06
N GLY A 93 0.78 -2.70 -10.28
CA GLY A 93 1.66 -2.01 -9.33
C GLY A 93 0.88 -1.06 -8.44
N LEU A 94 1.17 -1.06 -7.14
CA LEU A 94 0.61 -0.07 -6.22
C LEU A 94 1.58 1.09 -6.01
N ILE A 95 1.09 2.30 -6.21
CA ILE A 95 1.83 3.54 -5.94
C ILE A 95 1.00 4.49 -5.11
N ARG A 96 1.66 5.41 -4.43
CA ARG A 96 1.02 6.47 -3.63
C ARG A 96 1.73 7.80 -3.88
N ASN A 97 1.02 8.91 -3.68
CA ASN A 97 1.68 10.22 -3.64
C ASN A 97 2.82 10.18 -2.61
N PRO A 98 4.05 10.61 -2.97
CA PRO A 98 5.21 10.49 -2.08
C PRO A 98 5.03 11.16 -0.71
N PHE A 99 4.37 12.32 -0.65
CA PHE A 99 4.14 13.00 0.62
C PHE A 99 3.16 12.24 1.52
N ASP A 100 2.07 11.72 0.94
CA ASP A 100 1.11 10.90 1.67
C ASP A 100 1.70 9.56 2.11
N TYR A 101 2.63 9.01 1.33
CA TYR A 101 3.40 7.84 1.69
C TYR A 101 4.20 8.09 2.98
N TYR A 102 4.95 9.19 3.06
CA TYR A 102 5.72 9.53 4.26
C TYR A 102 4.86 9.72 5.49
N VAL A 103 3.73 10.42 5.35
CA VAL A 103 2.78 10.59 6.46
C VAL A 103 2.25 9.24 6.93
N SER A 104 1.90 8.35 5.98
CA SER A 104 1.39 7.02 6.31
C SER A 104 2.45 6.12 6.96
N LEU A 105 3.69 6.20 6.49
CA LEU A 105 4.82 5.44 7.03
C LEU A 105 5.19 5.92 8.44
N TRP A 106 5.29 7.23 8.65
CA TRP A 106 5.55 7.80 9.97
C TRP A 106 4.45 7.44 10.97
N SER A 107 3.18 7.55 10.55
CA SER A 107 2.04 7.22 11.41
C SER A 107 2.05 5.74 11.80
N TYR A 108 2.31 4.85 10.84
CA TYR A 108 2.45 3.42 11.08
C TYR A 108 3.61 3.10 12.02
N THR A 109 4.73 3.80 11.89
CA THR A 109 5.92 3.60 12.74
C THR A 109 5.70 4.15 14.16
N SER A 110 4.89 5.21 14.29
CA SER A 110 4.55 5.81 15.58
C SER A 110 3.55 4.98 16.39
N ASP A 111 2.81 4.08 15.74
CA ASP A 111 1.88 3.18 16.42
C ASP A 111 2.66 2.16 17.28
N PRO A 112 2.40 2.08 18.60
CA PRO A 112 3.09 1.15 19.48
C PRO A 112 2.82 -0.33 19.15
N SER A 113 1.74 -0.64 18.41
CA SER A 113 1.39 -2.00 18.00
C SER A 113 2.17 -2.51 16.79
N HIS A 114 3.02 -1.67 16.18
CA HIS A 114 3.78 -2.00 14.99
C HIS A 114 5.30 -1.94 15.26
N CYS A 115 6.05 -2.94 14.78
CA CYS A 115 7.43 -3.19 15.22
C CYS A 115 8.52 -2.93 14.18
N CYS A 116 8.26 -3.15 12.89
CA CYS A 116 9.36 -3.40 11.95
C CYS A 116 10.29 -2.21 11.72
N PHE A 117 9.74 -1.01 11.48
CA PHE A 117 10.56 0.18 11.20
C PHE A 117 11.03 0.89 12.47
N LYS A 118 10.30 0.69 13.57
CA LYS A 118 10.61 1.26 14.88
C LYS A 118 11.92 0.71 15.46
N ASN A 119 12.20 -0.57 15.20
CA ASN A 119 13.41 -1.25 15.66
C ASN A 119 14.70 -0.74 14.99
N ALA A 120 14.60 0.01 13.90
CA ALA A 120 15.74 0.66 13.25
C ALA A 120 16.17 1.97 13.98
N MET A 121 15.43 2.42 14.98
CA MET A 121 15.72 3.63 15.76
C MET A 121 16.06 3.28 17.21
N THR A 122 16.95 4.07 17.82
CA THR A 122 17.22 4.01 19.27
C THR A 122 15.98 4.42 20.08
N ARG A 123 15.93 4.08 21.37
CA ARG A 123 14.80 4.48 22.24
C ARG A 123 14.67 6.00 22.34
N ASP A 124 15.79 6.71 22.35
CA ASP A 124 15.81 8.17 22.43
C ASP A 124 15.29 8.79 21.13
N GLU A 125 15.73 8.28 19.98
CA GLU A 125 15.19 8.66 18.66
C GLU A 125 13.68 8.40 18.56
N GLN A 126 13.22 7.23 19.01
CA GLN A 126 11.78 6.93 19.01
C GLN A 126 11.02 7.93 19.88
N ALA A 127 11.56 8.30 21.04
CA ALA A 127 10.94 9.28 21.91
C ALA A 127 10.91 10.68 21.27
N GLU A 128 11.96 11.06 20.55
CA GLU A 128 12.09 12.36 19.90
C GLU A 128 11.21 12.47 18.64
N LEU A 129 11.25 11.47 17.77
CA LEU A 129 10.79 11.55 16.38
C LEU A 129 9.37 11.01 16.14
N LEU A 130 8.86 10.14 17.01
CA LEU A 130 7.55 9.49 16.79
C LEU A 130 6.39 10.23 17.45
N GLY A 131 5.23 10.17 16.78
CA GLY A 131 4.00 10.76 17.27
C GLY A 131 3.52 10.07 18.54
N ARG A 132 2.86 10.82 19.43
CA ARG A 132 2.42 10.32 20.73
C ARG A 132 0.93 10.48 21.01
N GLN A 133 0.26 11.36 20.27
CA GLN A 133 -1.12 11.69 20.55
C GLN A 133 -2.01 11.23 19.39
N ASN A 134 -3.06 10.48 19.72
CA ASN A 134 -4.08 10.12 18.75
C ASN A 134 -5.12 11.25 18.64
N PRO A 135 -5.56 11.61 17.42
CA PRO A 135 -5.02 11.13 16.14
C PRO A 135 -3.63 11.71 15.84
N LEU A 136 -2.72 10.88 15.32
CA LEU A 136 -1.33 11.27 15.03
C LEU A 136 -1.26 12.48 14.10
N GLY A 137 -0.31 13.39 14.35
CA GLY A 137 -0.13 14.60 13.54
C GLY A 137 -1.14 15.73 13.79
N SER A 138 -2.12 15.50 14.67
CA SER A 138 -3.12 16.53 15.04
C SER A 138 -2.51 17.71 15.80
N THR A 139 -1.47 17.49 16.58
CA THR A 139 -0.85 18.55 17.39
C THR A 139 0.33 19.23 16.69
N PRO A 140 0.61 20.51 17.01
CA PRO A 140 1.82 21.19 16.54
C PRO A 140 3.11 20.43 16.91
N LYS A 141 3.14 19.77 18.09
CA LYS A 141 4.27 18.96 18.54
C LYS A 141 4.48 17.75 17.63
N ASP A 142 3.42 17.01 17.31
CA ASP A 142 3.53 15.84 16.43
C ASP A 142 3.90 16.24 14.99
N ARG A 143 3.40 17.38 14.48
CA ARG A 143 3.87 17.92 13.19
C ARG A 143 5.34 18.28 13.20
N LYS A 144 5.86 18.82 14.31
CA LYS A 144 7.30 19.09 14.47
C LYS A 144 8.09 17.77 14.45
N ARG A 145 7.64 16.77 15.19
CA ARG A 145 8.26 15.43 15.21
C ARG A 145 8.27 14.77 13.84
N PHE A 146 7.17 14.82 13.10
CA PHE A 146 7.10 14.32 11.73
C PHE A 146 8.14 14.98 10.82
N LYS A 147 8.30 16.31 10.90
CA LYS A 147 9.34 17.02 10.13
C LYS A 147 10.73 16.55 10.52
N GLN A 148 11.03 16.46 11.82
CA GLN A 148 12.33 15.97 12.31
C GLN A 148 12.60 14.53 11.87
N TRP A 149 11.59 13.66 11.95
CA TRP A 149 11.66 12.30 11.44
C TRP A 149 11.95 12.27 9.95
N LEU A 150 11.26 13.10 9.16
CA LEU A 150 11.47 13.16 7.72
C LEU A 150 12.91 13.56 7.37
N PHE A 151 13.49 14.54 8.08
CA PHE A 151 14.89 14.92 7.89
C PHE A 151 15.87 13.85 8.37
N ALA A 152 15.59 13.20 9.51
CA ALA A 152 16.44 12.13 10.02
C ALA A 152 16.46 10.90 9.09
N MET A 153 15.34 10.61 8.43
CA MET A 153 15.18 9.46 7.56
C MET A 153 15.54 9.70 6.09
N ASN A 154 15.73 10.96 5.66
CA ASN A 154 16.17 11.30 4.31
C ASN A 154 17.61 11.75 4.32
N ASN A 155 18.46 11.03 3.58
CA ASN A 155 19.82 11.45 3.31
C ASN A 155 19.86 12.23 1.97
N PRO A 156 20.74 13.24 1.81
CA PRO A 156 20.92 13.93 0.52
C PRO A 156 21.21 12.97 -0.65
N ASP A 157 21.89 11.87 -0.38
CA ASP A 157 22.26 10.87 -1.38
C ASP A 157 21.21 9.75 -1.51
N LEU A 158 20.35 9.56 -0.50
CA LEU A 158 19.38 8.47 -0.46
C LEU A 158 18.09 8.86 0.28
N GLY A 159 17.00 9.00 -0.45
CA GLY A 159 15.67 9.28 0.11
C GLY A 159 15.13 8.10 0.94
N THR A 160 14.15 8.36 1.81
CA THR A 160 13.56 7.35 2.71
C THR A 160 12.90 6.19 1.95
N GLU A 161 12.24 6.47 0.82
CA GLU A 161 11.70 5.40 -0.03
C GLU A 161 12.83 4.55 -0.61
N SER A 162 13.90 5.18 -1.10
CA SER A 162 15.11 4.49 -1.57
C SER A 162 15.80 3.69 -0.47
N LEU A 163 15.86 4.20 0.76
CA LEU A 163 16.40 3.49 1.92
C LEU A 163 15.57 2.26 2.27
N ARG A 164 14.25 2.36 2.18
CA ARG A 164 13.35 1.23 2.42
C ARG A 164 13.53 0.18 1.33
N PHE A 165 13.54 0.58 0.07
CA PHE A 165 13.84 -0.33 -1.04
C PHE A 165 15.23 -0.95 -0.86
N TYR A 166 16.24 -0.17 -0.52
CA TYR A 166 17.59 -0.64 -0.23
C TYR A 166 17.57 -1.72 0.86
N GLY A 167 16.88 -1.47 1.98
CA GLY A 167 16.70 -2.44 3.05
C GLY A 167 16.03 -3.74 2.58
N SER A 168 14.94 -3.63 1.81
CA SER A 168 14.19 -4.79 1.33
C SER A 168 14.94 -5.60 0.27
N TYR A 169 15.70 -4.95 -0.61
CA TYR A 169 16.45 -5.62 -1.68
C TYR A 169 17.75 -6.26 -1.18
N LEU A 170 18.48 -5.59 -0.29
CA LEU A 170 19.83 -6.02 0.11
C LEU A 170 19.85 -6.89 1.36
N TYR A 171 18.74 -6.95 2.10
CA TYR A 171 18.56 -7.94 3.17
C TYR A 171 18.81 -9.37 2.64
N ASN A 172 18.29 -9.68 1.45
CA ASN A 172 18.45 -11.01 0.82
C ASN A 172 19.87 -11.28 0.31
N TRP A 173 20.74 -10.27 0.25
CA TRP A 173 22.10 -10.36 -0.30
C TRP A 173 23.19 -10.27 0.76
N GLY A 174 22.85 -10.19 2.06
CA GLY A 174 23.82 -10.17 3.15
C GLY A 174 24.67 -8.88 3.23
N VAL A 175 24.26 -7.81 2.56
CA VAL A 175 25.04 -6.55 2.38
C VAL A 175 24.86 -5.59 3.59
N GLN A 176 24.34 -6.08 4.72
CA GLN A 176 24.01 -5.23 5.87
C GLN A 176 25.22 -4.46 6.43
N HIS A 177 26.44 -4.96 6.23
CA HIS A 177 27.64 -4.42 6.87
C HIS A 177 28.50 -3.51 6.00
N SER A 178 28.31 -3.48 4.67
CA SER A 178 29.30 -2.88 3.76
C SER A 178 29.00 -1.44 3.32
N LEU A 179 27.75 -0.99 3.39
CA LEU A 179 27.35 0.34 2.90
C LEU A 179 26.75 1.23 3.98
N VAL A 180 26.35 0.65 5.10
CA VAL A 180 25.79 1.38 6.24
C VAL A 180 26.69 1.14 7.46
N PRO A 181 27.76 1.93 7.68
CA PRO A 181 28.41 2.03 8.97
C PRO A 181 27.36 2.03 10.10
N SER A 182 27.63 1.27 11.17
CA SER A 182 26.74 0.98 12.31
C SER A 182 26.22 2.21 13.09
N ARG A 183 26.44 3.41 12.57
CA ARG A 183 26.22 4.73 13.16
C ARG A 183 25.35 5.66 12.29
N TRP A 184 24.86 5.19 11.14
CA TRP A 184 24.07 5.98 10.17
C TRP A 184 22.73 6.50 10.70
N HIS A 185 22.18 5.92 11.77
CA HIS A 185 20.81 6.22 12.18
C HIS A 185 20.58 7.64 12.75
N TYR A 186 21.64 8.45 13.00
CA TYR A 186 21.43 9.75 13.68
C TYR A 186 22.46 10.86 13.47
N LEU A 187 23.71 10.57 13.06
CA LEU A 187 24.77 11.60 13.07
C LEU A 187 24.70 12.59 11.89
N ALA A 188 24.21 12.14 10.72
CA ALA A 188 24.19 12.99 9.52
C ALA A 188 23.25 14.22 9.67
N SER A 189 22.17 14.10 10.44
CA SER A 189 21.24 15.21 10.69
C SER A 189 21.77 16.21 11.72
N ARG A 190 22.55 15.77 12.72
CA ARG A 190 23.16 16.69 13.71
C ARG A 190 24.37 17.45 13.19
N GLU A 191 25.14 16.87 12.27
CA GLU A 191 26.23 17.60 11.61
C GLU A 191 25.72 18.69 10.65
N ALA A 192 24.56 18.48 10.02
CA ALA A 192 23.90 19.50 9.19
C ALA A 192 23.36 20.69 10.02
N GLU A 193 22.84 20.44 11.22
CA GLU A 193 22.36 21.48 12.16
C GLU A 193 23.51 22.21 12.89
N GLY A 194 24.68 21.60 13.00
CA GLY A 194 25.88 22.22 13.58
C GLY A 194 26.59 23.23 12.68
N ASN A 195 26.26 23.26 11.38
CA ASN A 195 26.96 24.09 10.38
C ASN A 195 26.08 25.17 9.73
N THR A 196 24.83 25.31 10.16
CA THR A 196 23.94 26.41 9.74
C THR A 196 23.98 27.53 10.76
N SER A 197 25.10 28.27 10.79
CA SER A 197 25.06 29.63 11.33
C SER A 197 24.12 30.45 10.45
N VAL A 198 23.01 30.86 11.04
CA VAL A 198 22.14 31.99 10.66
C VAL A 198 22.71 32.82 9.50
N ARG A 199 22.16 32.59 8.30
CA ARG A 199 22.06 33.65 7.30
C ARG A 199 20.58 33.96 7.19
N ASP A 200 20.21 35.09 7.78
CA ASP A 200 18.89 35.69 7.70
C ASP A 200 18.48 35.87 6.23
N VAL A 201 17.31 35.33 5.89
CA VAL A 201 16.41 35.81 4.81
C VAL A 201 14.98 35.64 5.31
#